data_AF-A0AAF0TUQ0-F1
#
_entry.id   AF-A0AAF0TUQ0-F1
#
_cell.length_a   1.000
_cell.length_b   1.000
_cell.length_c   1.000
_cell.angle_alpha   90.00
_cell.angle_beta   90.00
_cell.angle_gamma   90.00
#
_symmetry.space_group_name_H-M   'P 1'
#
loop_
_entity.id
_entity.type
_entity.pdbx_description
1 polymer ?
#
loop_
_entity_poly.entity_id
_entity_poly.type
_entity_poly.pdbx_seq_one_letter_code
_entity_poly.pdbx_strand_id
1 'polypeptide(L)'
;MVDVVVEDAINEHKKNIAIGKTNGALGGEDLTDVFIRLMNDGGLQFPITNDNIKAIIFDMFAAGTETSSSMLVWAMVPMMKNPSVFAKAQAEVREAFKDRNIR
;
A
#
# COMPACT_ATOMS: atom_id res chain seq x y z
N MET A 1 -18.02 -1.47 -6.41
CA MET A 1 -16.80 -1.13 -7.16
C MET A 1 -15.56 -1.55 -6.40
N VAL A 2 -15.28 -1.00 -5.20
CA VAL A 2 -14.09 -1.35 -4.43
C VAL A 2 -14.03 -2.83 -4.05
N ASP A 3 -15.14 -3.40 -3.57
CA ASP A 3 -15.21 -4.84 -3.22
C ASP A 3 -14.80 -5.76 -4.39
N VAL A 4 -15.31 -5.51 -5.59
CA VAL A 4 -14.96 -6.27 -6.81
C VAL A 4 -13.48 -6.15 -7.14
N VAL A 5 -12.90 -4.95 -7.03
CA VAL A 5 -11.47 -4.74 -7.30
C VAL A 5 -10.59 -5.50 -6.30
N VAL A 6 -10.96 -5.49 -5.01
CA VAL A 6 -10.21 -6.22 -3.98
C VAL A 6 -10.38 -7.72 -4.17
N GLU A 7 -11.57 -8.18 -4.53
CA GLU A 7 -11.85 -9.59 -4.85
C GLU A 7 -10.99 -10.07 -6.03
N ASP A 8 -10.94 -9.30 -7.12
CA ASP A 8 -10.12 -9.60 -8.28
C ASP A 8 -8.63 -9.68 -7.93
N ALA A 9 -8.14 -8.72 -7.13
CA ALA A 9 -6.77 -8.73 -6.63
C ALA A 9 -6.48 -9.99 -5.79
N ILE A 10 -7.36 -10.36 -4.85
CA ILE A 10 -7.20 -11.58 -4.04
C ILE A 10 -7.16 -12.83 -4.93
N ASN A 11 -8.02 -12.90 -5.95
CA ASN A 11 -8.05 -14.02 -6.87
C ASN A 11 -6.78 -14.13 -7.71
N GLU A 12 -6.20 -12.99 -8.11
CA GLU A 12 -4.88 -12.96 -8.74
C GLU A 12 -3.78 -13.49 -7.82
N HIS A 13 -3.77 -13.10 -6.54
CA HIS A 13 -2.79 -13.60 -5.57
C HIS A 13 -2.92 -15.11 -5.37
N LYS A 14 -4.15 -15.63 -5.19
CA LYS A 14 -4.42 -17.08 -5.10
C LYS A 14 -3.88 -17.83 -6.32
N LYS A 15 -4.07 -17.30 -7.53
CA LYS A 15 -3.55 -17.89 -8.77
C LYS A 15 -2.02 -17.87 -8.81
N ASN A 16 -1.40 -16.76 -8.42
CA ASN A 16 0.06 -16.62 -8.42
C ASN A 16 0.72 -17.54 -7.38
N ILE A 17 0.14 -17.69 -6.19
CA ILE A 17 0.59 -18.64 -5.17
C ILE A 17 0.53 -20.09 -5.69
N ALA A 18 -0.53 -20.46 -6.39
CA ALA A 18 -0.69 -21.82 -6.94
C ALA A 18 0.41 -22.19 -7.96
N ILE A 19 1.05 -21.21 -8.59
CA ILE A 19 2.17 -21.41 -9.54
C ILE A 19 3.54 -21.07 -8.93
N GLY A 20 3.62 -20.82 -7.61
CA GLY A 20 4.86 -20.48 -6.92
C GLY A 20 5.41 -19.09 -7.25
N LYS A 21 4.57 -18.18 -7.75
CA LYS A 21 4.93 -16.79 -8.05
C LYS A 21 4.61 -15.90 -6.84
N THR A 22 5.53 -15.00 -6.51
CA THR A 22 5.38 -14.00 -5.46
C THR A 22 4.71 -12.71 -5.97
N ASN A 23 3.95 -12.02 -5.11
CA ASN A 23 3.17 -10.83 -5.49
C ASN A 23 3.76 -9.50 -4.98
N GLY A 24 4.68 -9.55 -4.02
CA GLY A 24 5.30 -8.37 -3.44
C GLY A 24 6.15 -7.58 -4.43
N ALA A 25 5.99 -6.26 -4.40
CA ALA A 25 6.66 -5.31 -5.29
C ALA A 25 8.20 -5.39 -5.26
N LEU A 26 8.79 -5.97 -4.21
CA LEU A 26 10.24 -6.15 -4.04
C LEU A 26 10.70 -7.60 -4.28
N GLY A 27 9.86 -8.47 -4.84
CA GLY A 27 10.22 -9.85 -5.20
C GLY A 27 10.05 -10.85 -4.05
N GLY A 28 8.97 -10.76 -3.29
CA GLY A 28 8.67 -11.64 -2.16
C GLY A 28 7.18 -11.72 -1.85
N GLU A 29 6.79 -12.36 -0.75
CA GLU A 29 5.40 -12.37 -0.30
C GLU A 29 4.95 -10.98 0.17
N ASP A 30 3.70 -10.62 -0.11
CA ASP A 30 3.04 -9.49 0.52
C ASP A 30 2.02 -9.90 1.59
N LEU A 31 1.36 -8.91 2.18
CA LEU A 31 0.39 -9.13 3.25
C LEU A 31 -0.80 -10.00 2.82
N THR A 32 -1.24 -9.87 1.55
CA THR A 32 -2.34 -10.66 1.00
C THR A 32 -1.94 -12.12 0.89
N ASP A 33 -0.70 -12.38 0.45
CA ASP A 33 -0.14 -13.74 0.39
C ASP A 33 -0.13 -14.40 1.78
N VAL A 34 0.29 -13.65 2.80
CA VAL A 34 0.32 -14.12 4.19
C VAL A 34 -1.09 -14.47 4.68
N PHE A 35 -2.09 -13.62 4.42
CA PHE A 35 -3.46 -13.90 4.82
C PHE A 35 -4.04 -15.12 4.11
N ILE A 36 -3.77 -15.29 2.82
CA ILE A 36 -4.20 -16.47 2.06
C ILE A 36 -3.57 -17.74 2.65
N ARG A 37 -2.28 -17.71 3.00
CA ARG A 37 -1.61 -18.84 3.64
C ARG A 37 -2.23 -19.17 4.99
N LEU A 38 -2.46 -18.17 5.85
CA LEU A 38 -3.10 -18.37 7.16
C LEU A 38 -4.53 -18.91 7.04
N MET A 39 -5.28 -18.47 6.02
CA MET A 39 -6.60 -19.03 5.70
C MET A 39 -6.50 -20.52 5.31
N ASN A 40 -5.51 -20.89 4.50
CA ASN A 40 -5.31 -22.26 4.04
C ASN A 40 -4.74 -23.21 5.10
N ASP A 41 -3.90 -22.70 6.01
CA ASP A 41 -3.27 -23.49 7.08
C ASP A 41 -4.31 -24.02 8.08
N GLY A 42 -5.45 -23.34 8.24
CA GLY A 42 -6.60 -23.80 9.04
C GLY A 42 -6.33 -23.95 10.54
N GLY A 43 -5.13 -23.59 11.03
CA GLY A 43 -4.70 -23.77 12.42
C GLY A 43 -5.20 -22.71 13.40
N LEU A 44 -5.98 -21.73 12.93
CA LEU A 44 -6.52 -20.65 13.77
C LEU A 44 -7.81 -21.10 14.46
N GLN A 45 -7.97 -20.75 15.74
CA GLN A 45 -9.23 -20.97 16.48
C GLN A 45 -10.43 -20.33 15.77
N PHE A 46 -10.19 -19.20 15.10
CA PHE A 46 -11.16 -18.51 14.26
C PHE A 46 -10.62 -18.46 12.83
N PRO A 47 -11.23 -19.19 11.87
CA PRO A 47 -10.78 -19.18 10.49
C PRO A 47 -10.84 -17.78 9.88
N ILE A 48 -9.80 -17.40 9.15
CA ILE A 48 -9.82 -16.19 8.33
C ILE A 48 -10.67 -16.47 7.11
N THR A 49 -11.62 -15.59 6.82
CA THR A 49 -12.45 -15.66 5.61
C THR A 49 -11.99 -14.64 4.57
N ASN A 50 -12.42 -14.84 3.32
CA ASN A 50 -12.18 -13.88 2.25
C ASN A 50 -12.71 -12.48 2.61
N ASP A 51 -13.85 -12.40 3.29
CA ASP A 51 -14.43 -11.13 3.74
C ASP A 51 -13.58 -10.45 4.81
N ASN A 52 -12.93 -11.22 5.70
CA ASN A 52 -11.98 -10.65 6.65
C ASN A 52 -10.77 -10.04 5.92
N ILE A 53 -10.23 -10.74 4.92
CA ILE A 53 -9.11 -10.25 4.10
C ILE A 53 -9.51 -8.95 3.39
N LYS A 54 -10.68 -8.93 2.75
CA LYS A 54 -11.21 -7.73 2.09
C LYS A 54 -11.39 -6.57 3.06
N ALA A 55 -11.95 -6.82 4.24
CA ALA A 55 -12.16 -5.79 5.25
C ALA A 55 -10.84 -5.19 5.74
N ILE A 56 -9.83 -6.01 6.02
CA ILE A 56 -8.52 -5.54 6.49
C ILE A 56 -7.80 -4.74 5.41
N ILE A 57 -7.81 -5.22 4.16
CA ILE A 57 -7.21 -4.49 3.02
C ILE A 57 -7.88 -3.12 2.87
N PHE A 58 -9.22 -3.10 2.91
CA PHE A 58 -9.99 -1.86 2.81
C PHE A 58 -9.67 -0.88 3.94
N ASP A 59 -9.68 -1.36 5.19
CA ASP A 59 -9.41 -0.54 6.38
C ASP A 59 -8.01 0.09 6.32
N MET A 60 -7.00 -0.69 5.94
CA MET A 60 -5.62 -0.21 5.79
C MET A 60 -5.51 0.88 4.72
N PHE A 61 -6.14 0.70 3.56
CA PHE A 61 -6.11 1.70 2.49
C PHE A 61 -6.89 2.96 2.86
N ALA A 62 -8.06 2.82 3.48
CA ALA A 62 -8.88 3.95 3.92
C ALA A 62 -8.12 4.80 4.95
N ALA A 63 -7.65 4.17 6.03
CA ALA A 63 -6.91 4.84 7.09
C ALA A 63 -5.61 5.49 6.60
N GLY A 64 -4.84 4.79 5.76
CA GLY A 64 -3.57 5.31 5.23
C GLY A 64 -3.74 6.48 4.27
N THR A 65 -4.76 6.43 3.41
CA THR A 65 -4.99 7.44 2.36
C THR A 65 -5.56 8.73 2.94
N GLU A 66 -6.60 8.64 3.77
CA GLU A 66 -7.27 9.84 4.33
C GLU A 66 -6.31 10.66 5.20
N THR A 67 -5.58 9.98 6.10
CA THR A 67 -4.64 10.64 7.01
C THR A 67 -3.46 11.25 6.26
N SER A 68 -2.82 10.50 5.36
CA SER A 68 -1.63 10.96 4.64
C SER A 68 -1.97 12.10 3.67
N SER A 69 -3.08 12.01 2.94
CA SER A 69 -3.54 13.09 2.05
C SER A 69 -3.88 14.36 2.83
N SER A 70 -4.57 14.24 3.96
CA SER A 70 -4.88 15.37 4.84
C SER A 70 -3.61 16.05 5.37
N MET A 71 -2.63 15.26 5.83
CA MET A 71 -1.34 15.80 6.28
C MET A 71 -0.60 16.54 5.16
N LEU A 72 -0.58 16.00 3.94
CA LEU A 72 0.04 16.67 2.80
C LEU A 72 -0.64 17.99 2.46
N VAL A 73 -1.97 18.03 2.47
CA VAL A 73 -2.72 19.28 2.27
C VAL A 73 -2.36 20.30 3.34
N TRP A 74 -2.36 19.91 4.61
CA TRP A 74 -1.97 20.79 5.72
C TRP A 74 -0.52 21.25 5.67
N ALA A 75 0.39 20.44 5.13
CA ALA A 75 1.77 20.84 4.91
C ALA A 75 1.92 21.80 3.71
N MET A 76 1.21 21.55 2.60
CA MET A 76 1.31 22.36 1.38
C MET A 76 0.74 23.77 1.55
N VAL A 77 -0.37 23.92 2.27
CA VAL A 77 -1.02 25.22 2.51
C VAL A 77 -0.06 26.29 3.06
N PRO A 78 0.68 26.08 4.17
CA PRO A 78 1.64 27.05 4.68
C PRO A 78 2.87 27.19 3.79
N MET A 79 3.33 26.13 3.13
CA MET A 79 4.46 26.22 2.18
C MET A 79 4.12 27.13 1.00
N MET A 80 2.92 27.01 0.43
CA MET A 80 2.46 27.89 -0.68
C MET A 80 2.34 29.35 -0.25
N LYS A 81 2.04 29.61 1.03
CA LYS A 81 2.00 30.97 1.60
C LYS A 81 3.39 31.54 1.89
N ASN A 82 4.44 30.73 1.92
CA ASN A 82 5.81 31.14 2.17
C ASN A 82 6.77 30.62 1.07
N PRO A 83 6.96 31.40 -0.01
CA PRO A 83 7.78 30.99 -1.16
C PRO A 83 9.21 30.57 -0.82
N SER A 84 9.81 31.14 0.23
CA SER A 84 11.17 30.78 0.69
C SER A 84 11.22 29.35 1.24
N VAL A 85 10.23 28.97 2.06
CA VAL A 85 10.12 27.60 2.61
C VAL A 85 9.85 26.60 1.49
N PHE A 86 8.96 26.93 0.55
CA PHE A 86 8.68 26.05 -0.59
C PHE A 86 9.90 25.85 -1.49
N ALA A 87 10.66 26.91 -1.78
CA ALA A 87 11.88 26.83 -2.57
C ALA A 87 12.95 25.94 -1.89
N LYS A 88 13.07 26.03 -0.57
CA LYS A 88 13.97 25.18 0.21
C LYS A 88 13.57 23.70 0.15
N ALA A 89 12.29 23.38 0.36
CA ALA A 89 11.79 22.01 0.28
C ALA A 89 12.03 21.39 -1.11
N GLN A 90 11.81 22.15 -2.18
CA GLN A 90 12.13 21.72 -3.54
C GLN A 90 13.63 21.46 -3.74
N ALA A 91 14.49 22.32 -3.21
CA ALA A 91 15.94 22.15 -3.29
C ALA A 91 16.41 20.89 -2.55
N GLU A 92 15.86 20.62 -1.36
CA GLU A 92 16.15 19.42 -0.57
C GLU A 92 15.78 18.14 -1.33
N VAL A 93 14.59 18.09 -1.95
CA VAL A 93 14.18 16.94 -2.79
C VAL A 93 15.14 16.79 -3.98
N ARG A 94 15.47 17.86 -4.71
CA ARG A 94 16.39 17.77 -5.86
C ARG A 94 17.77 17.26 -5.45
N GLU A 95 18.30 17.71 -4.32
CA GLU A 95 19.60 17.25 -3.83
C GLU A 95 19.55 15.77 -3.40
N ALA A 96 18.48 15.34 -2.71
CA ALA A 96 18.33 13.95 -2.26
C ALA A 96 18.26 12.93 -3.41
N PHE A 97 17.83 13.36 -4.60
CA PHE A 97 17.69 12.50 -5.78
C PHE A 97 18.78 12.73 -6.85
N LYS A 98 19.75 13.62 -6.60
CA LYS A 98 20.78 14.03 -7.56
C LYS A 98 21.68 12.89 -8.06
N ASP A 99 21.97 11.92 -7.21
CA ASP A 99 22.82 10.75 -7.54
C ASP A 99 22.01 9.53 -8.02
N ARG A 100 20.67 9.58 -7.96
CA ARG A 100 19.82 8.61 -8.62
C ARG A 100 19.64 9.05 -10.06
N ASN A 101 20.63 8.77 -10.89
CA ASN A 101 20.51 8.91 -12.34
C ASN A 101 19.48 7.86 -12.82
N ILE A 102 18.19 8.21 -12.74
CA ILE A 102 17.08 7.40 -13.24
C ILE A 102 17.25 7.38 -14.77
N ARG A 103 17.93 6.33 -15.26
CA ARG A 103 17.91 5.94 -16.67
C ARG A 103 16.67 5.12 -16.96
#